data_AF-A0A7X3Y3W2-F1
#
_entry.id   AF-A0A7X3Y3W2-F1
#
_cell.length_a   1.000
_cell.length_b   1.000
_cell.length_c   1.000
_cell.angle_alpha   90.00
_cell.angle_beta   90.00
_cell.angle_gamma   90.00
#
_symmetry.space_group_name_H-M   'P 1'
#
loop_
_entity.id
_entity.type
_entity.pdbx_description
1 polymer ?
#
loop_
_entity_poly.entity_id
_entity_poly.type
_entity_poly.pdbx_seq_one_letter_code
_entity_poly.pdbx_strand_id
1 'polypeptide(L)'
;MLIAVSIAGCSAEPSPTPTPIPTATPTPTATPTPVPEVLLMRDFVLGPTTTGKDLFDRLAEQETACIRGVLGDAVYEAMLNFPLLAGSGDPAAAASIFGCLTPENALLVGVAFLDAAAGGRSDESRACIADFALRHPEFIYARLGFELPETTTFDGEETRDVLVGFYDCMTENEKAVALIELYTSIDNLSPLTGQDLVDLLSESEASCVRDTLSEAEYGAMVGATPLRAAGLGVNAAECLELDSVVAFLLAATEAQIGDLSDGSTACAGDFIRSHPTHIATIASPIGGDPAQSSPADFNEAAIAGFDLFACLNEDELAGLEGVLMALGA
;
A
#
# COMPACT_ATOMS: atom_id res chain seq x y z
N MET A 1 48.45 40.16 42.23
CA MET A 1 49.60 40.31 43.13
C MET A 1 50.81 39.70 42.43
N LEU A 2 51.71 40.57 41.94
CA LEU A 2 52.97 40.19 41.31
C LEU A 2 53.93 39.64 42.36
N ILE A 3 54.55 38.48 42.09
CA ILE A 3 55.79 38.05 42.74
C ILE A 3 56.73 37.55 41.63
N ALA A 4 57.90 38.21 41.57
CA ALA A 4 59.05 37.91 40.75
C ALA A 4 59.94 36.82 41.39
N VAL A 5 61.12 36.57 40.78
CA VAL A 5 62.29 35.78 41.27
C VAL A 5 62.29 34.33 40.72
N SER A 6 63.37 33.72 40.21
CA SER A 6 64.80 34.03 40.10
C SER A 6 65.36 33.27 38.89
N ILE A 7 66.42 33.78 38.26
CA ILE A 7 67.16 33.09 37.18
C ILE A 7 68.48 32.59 37.77
N ALA A 8 68.61 31.26 37.89
CA ALA A 8 69.86 30.60 38.29
C ALA A 8 70.32 29.70 37.13
N GLY A 9 71.48 30.05 36.57
CA GLY A 9 72.10 29.32 35.48
C GLY A 9 72.69 27.99 35.92
N CYS A 10 72.54 26.99 35.05
CA CYS A 10 73.35 25.78 35.06
C CYS A 10 73.98 25.62 33.67
N SER A 11 75.30 25.64 33.66
CA SER A 11 76.15 25.28 32.53
C SER A 11 75.95 23.79 32.23
N ALA A 12 75.40 23.48 31.06
CA ALA A 12 75.20 22.11 30.60
C ALA A 12 76.42 21.67 29.78
N GLU A 13 77.00 20.58 30.25
CA GLU A 13 78.06 19.79 29.64
C GLU A 13 77.62 19.25 28.25
N PRO A 14 78.51 19.18 27.24
CA PRO A 14 78.14 18.74 25.90
C PRO A 14 77.70 17.26 25.92
N SER A 15 76.39 17.06 25.81
CA SER A 15 75.75 15.76 25.66
C SER A 15 76.24 15.06 24.39
N PRO A 16 76.57 13.75 24.44
CA PRO A 16 77.01 13.00 23.28
C PRO A 16 75.95 13.02 22.17
N THR A 17 76.38 13.29 20.94
CA THR A 17 75.55 13.29 19.74
C THR A 17 74.90 11.91 19.57
N PRO A 18 73.56 11.79 19.61
CA PRO A 18 72.90 10.51 19.43
C PRO A 18 73.14 10.01 18.00
N THR A 19 73.61 8.78 17.89
CA THR A 19 73.70 8.06 16.62
C THR A 19 72.28 7.93 16.05
N PRO A 20 72.05 8.30 14.77
CA PRO A 20 70.72 8.22 14.18
C PRO A 20 70.25 6.76 14.20
N ILE A 21 69.18 6.52 14.95
CA ILE A 21 68.47 5.25 14.95
C ILE A 21 67.84 5.12 13.55
N PRO A 22 68.04 4.01 12.83
CA PRO A 22 67.43 3.80 11.53
C PRO A 22 65.91 3.92 11.68
N THR A 23 65.34 4.96 11.08
CA THR A 23 63.91 5.20 11.02
C THR A 23 63.27 3.99 10.34
N ALA A 24 62.45 3.24 11.08
CA ALA A 24 61.72 2.12 10.51
C ALA A 24 60.88 2.65 9.34
N THR A 25 61.14 2.13 8.14
CA THR A 25 60.32 2.39 6.96
C THR A 25 58.89 1.99 7.31
N PRO A 26 57.90 2.92 7.23
CA PRO A 26 56.53 2.59 7.54
C PRO A 26 56.10 1.43 6.63
N THR A 27 55.74 0.31 7.25
CA THR A 27 55.11 -0.78 6.53
C THR A 27 53.86 -0.21 5.86
N PRO A 28 53.67 -0.39 4.54
CA PRO A 28 52.48 0.12 3.87
C PRO A 28 51.26 -0.46 4.57
N THR A 29 50.47 0.41 5.20
CA THR A 29 49.17 0.05 5.75
C THR A 29 48.35 -0.46 4.58
N ALA A 30 47.91 -1.72 4.64
CA ALA A 30 47.02 -2.26 3.62
C ALA A 30 45.82 -1.32 3.48
N THR A 31 45.60 -0.80 2.28
CA THR A 31 44.37 -0.08 1.96
C THR A 31 43.22 -1.02 2.30
N PRO A 32 42.28 -0.64 3.18
CA PRO A 32 41.15 -1.51 3.50
C PRO A 32 40.47 -1.86 2.18
N THR A 33 40.36 -3.15 1.90
CA THR A 33 39.53 -3.62 0.78
C THR A 33 38.13 -3.09 1.03
N PRO A 34 37.53 -2.35 0.09
CA PRO A 34 36.15 -1.91 0.25
C PRO A 34 35.31 -3.16 0.51
N VAL A 35 34.66 -3.19 1.68
CA VAL A 35 33.66 -4.20 1.98
C VAL A 35 32.54 -3.97 0.98
N PRO A 36 32.13 -4.97 0.19
CA PRO A 36 30.97 -4.82 -0.68
C PRO A 36 29.81 -4.32 0.16
N GLU A 37 29.18 -3.24 -0.27
CA GLU A 37 27.97 -2.74 0.36
C GLU A 37 26.92 -3.85 0.23
N VAL A 38 26.50 -4.40 1.36
CA VAL A 38 25.45 -5.42 1.39
C VAL A 38 24.16 -4.70 1.03
N LEU A 39 23.67 -4.93 -0.19
CA LEU A 39 22.37 -4.42 -0.60
C LEU A 39 21.31 -5.06 0.29
N LEU A 40 20.65 -4.25 1.12
CA LEU A 40 19.61 -4.74 2.00
C LEU A 40 18.33 -4.99 1.19
N MET A 41 17.63 -6.08 1.51
CA MET A 41 16.32 -6.35 0.92
C MET A 41 15.31 -5.24 1.24
N ARG A 42 15.53 -4.53 2.35
CA ARG A 42 14.70 -3.39 2.79
C ARG A 42 14.63 -2.25 1.76
N ASP A 43 15.69 -2.08 0.97
CA ASP A 43 15.76 -1.05 -0.08
C ASP A 43 15.41 -1.63 -1.47
N PHE A 44 14.73 -2.77 -1.51
CA PHE A 44 14.32 -3.40 -2.77
C PHE A 44 13.07 -2.73 -3.32
N VAL A 45 13.21 -2.20 -4.53
CA VAL A 45 12.15 -1.51 -5.26
C VAL A 45 11.93 -2.25 -6.58
N LEU A 46 10.69 -2.64 -6.81
CA LEU A 46 10.26 -3.24 -8.06
C LEU A 46 9.77 -2.14 -9.01
N GLY A 47 10.45 -2.01 -10.13
CA GLY A 47 10.02 -1.17 -11.24
C GLY A 47 9.82 -2.00 -12.52
N PRO A 48 9.35 -1.37 -13.62
CA PRO A 48 9.06 -2.07 -14.88
C PRO A 48 10.26 -2.81 -15.49
N THR A 49 11.48 -2.42 -15.11
CA THR A 49 12.73 -3.03 -15.60
C THR A 49 13.42 -3.91 -14.57
N THR A 50 12.88 -4.05 -13.35
CA THR A 50 13.49 -4.90 -12.32
C THR A 50 13.34 -6.36 -12.71
N THR A 51 14.46 -7.07 -12.77
CA THR A 51 14.57 -8.46 -13.21
C THR A 51 14.73 -9.42 -12.04
N GLY A 52 14.58 -10.73 -12.29
CA GLY A 52 14.89 -11.74 -11.28
C GLY A 52 16.35 -11.69 -10.82
N LYS A 53 17.28 -11.24 -11.66
CA LYS A 53 18.67 -11.02 -11.26
C LYS A 53 18.80 -9.95 -10.17
N ASP A 54 18.08 -8.84 -10.30
CA ASP A 54 18.12 -7.75 -9.31
C ASP A 54 17.63 -8.20 -7.94
N LEU A 55 16.65 -9.11 -7.91
CA LEU A 55 16.18 -9.76 -6.69
C LEU A 55 17.23 -10.74 -6.14
N PHE A 56 17.69 -11.69 -6.96
CA PHE A 56 18.57 -12.77 -6.51
C PHE A 56 19.97 -12.29 -6.11
N ASP A 57 20.46 -11.18 -6.66
CA ASP A 57 21.71 -10.53 -6.25
C ASP A 57 21.66 -9.99 -4.81
N ARG A 58 20.46 -9.84 -4.23
CA ARG A 58 20.24 -9.36 -2.84
C ARG A 58 19.96 -10.49 -1.85
N LEU A 59 19.74 -11.71 -2.35
CA LEU A 59 19.47 -12.87 -1.52
C LEU A 59 20.75 -13.53 -1.03
N ALA A 60 20.66 -14.22 0.11
CA ALA A 60 21.75 -15.08 0.55
C ALA A 60 21.95 -16.23 -0.44
N GLU A 61 23.19 -16.72 -0.58
CA GLU A 61 23.53 -17.85 -1.46
C GLU A 61 22.63 -19.08 -1.21
N GLN A 62 22.24 -19.30 0.05
CA GLN A 62 21.37 -20.40 0.46
C GLN A 62 19.94 -20.26 -0.07
N GLU A 63 19.36 -19.05 0.00
CA GLU A 63 18.02 -18.76 -0.54
C GLU A 63 18.03 -18.91 -2.06
N THR A 64 19.04 -18.34 -2.73
CA THR A 64 19.24 -18.44 -4.18
C THR A 64 19.41 -19.89 -4.64
N ALA A 65 20.19 -20.70 -3.91
CA ALA A 65 20.36 -22.12 -4.20
C ALA A 65 19.05 -22.90 -4.02
N CYS A 66 18.26 -22.59 -2.99
CA CYS A 66 16.93 -23.18 -2.79
C CYS A 66 15.99 -22.83 -3.96
N ILE A 67 15.89 -21.54 -4.33
CA ILE A 67 15.05 -21.07 -5.43
C ILE A 67 15.43 -21.77 -6.74
N ARG A 68 16.74 -21.85 -7.05
CA ARG A 68 17.23 -22.61 -8.20
C ARG A 68 16.85 -24.08 -8.15
N GLY A 69 16.93 -24.70 -6.97
CA GLY A 69 16.54 -26.11 -6.77
C GLY A 69 15.06 -26.36 -7.02
N VAL A 70 14.19 -25.44 -6.61
CA VAL A 70 12.74 -25.52 -6.80
C VAL A 70 12.33 -25.29 -8.26
N LEU A 71 12.91 -24.26 -8.90
CA LEU A 71 12.56 -23.89 -10.28
C LEU A 71 13.23 -24.80 -11.33
N GLY A 72 14.39 -25.36 -11.00
CA GLY A 72 15.30 -25.99 -11.94
C GLY A 72 16.14 -24.97 -12.73
N ASP A 73 17.32 -25.40 -13.18
CA ASP A 73 18.33 -24.51 -13.80
C ASP A 73 17.78 -23.70 -14.98
N ALA A 74 17.01 -24.33 -15.87
CA ALA A 74 16.50 -23.66 -17.07
C ALA A 74 15.53 -22.51 -16.76
N VAL A 75 14.62 -22.71 -15.80
CA VAL A 75 13.64 -21.68 -15.39
C VAL A 75 14.33 -20.60 -14.56
N TYR A 76 15.24 -20.98 -13.66
CA TYR A 76 16.04 -20.05 -12.88
C TYR A 76 16.85 -19.09 -13.79
N GLU A 77 17.57 -19.62 -14.78
CA GLU A 77 18.35 -18.80 -15.72
C GLU A 77 17.46 -17.90 -16.61
N ALA A 78 16.25 -18.35 -16.95
CA ALA A 78 15.27 -17.52 -17.65
C ALA A 78 14.79 -16.37 -16.75
N MET A 79 14.47 -16.66 -15.48
CA MET A 79 14.01 -15.66 -14.51
C MET A 79 15.03 -14.57 -14.23
N LEU A 80 16.34 -14.87 -14.27
CA LEU A 80 17.39 -13.86 -14.10
C LEU A 80 17.24 -12.66 -15.04
N ASN A 81 16.74 -12.87 -16.26
CA ASN A 81 16.62 -11.82 -17.27
C ASN A 81 15.17 -11.39 -17.52
N PHE A 82 14.21 -11.99 -16.81
CA PHE A 82 12.79 -11.70 -16.99
C PHE A 82 12.36 -10.56 -16.05
N PRO A 83 11.65 -9.52 -16.56
CA PRO A 83 11.10 -8.48 -15.69
C PRO A 83 10.08 -9.08 -14.72
N LEU A 84 10.26 -8.84 -13.42
CA LEU A 84 9.43 -9.46 -12.37
C LEU A 84 7.96 -9.07 -12.47
N LEU A 85 7.67 -7.84 -12.90
CA LEU A 85 6.30 -7.34 -13.08
C LEU A 85 5.67 -7.71 -14.43
N ALA A 86 6.44 -8.26 -15.37
CA ALA A 86 5.89 -8.65 -16.68
C ALA A 86 5.15 -9.99 -16.64
N GLY A 87 5.30 -10.75 -15.56
CA GLY A 87 4.57 -11.99 -15.34
C GLY A 87 3.28 -11.68 -14.61
N SER A 88 2.14 -11.75 -15.29
CA SER A 88 0.82 -11.86 -14.66
C SER A 88 0.62 -13.27 -14.09
N GLY A 89 1.63 -13.75 -13.34
CA GLY A 89 1.70 -15.12 -12.86
C GLY A 89 0.71 -15.35 -11.73
N ASP A 90 0.16 -16.56 -11.70
CA ASP A 90 -0.57 -17.09 -10.55
C ASP A 90 0.29 -16.94 -9.27
N PRO A 91 -0.18 -16.24 -8.22
CA PRO A 91 0.54 -16.13 -6.95
C PRO A 91 0.96 -17.48 -6.37
N ALA A 92 0.19 -18.55 -6.64
CA ALA A 92 0.54 -19.91 -6.22
C ALA A 92 1.84 -20.41 -6.86
N ALA A 93 2.18 -19.95 -8.07
CA ALA A 93 3.45 -20.27 -8.72
C ALA A 93 4.64 -19.58 -8.03
N ALA A 94 4.41 -18.46 -7.34
CA ALA A 94 5.43 -17.78 -6.55
C ALA A 94 5.62 -18.41 -5.16
N ALA A 95 4.60 -19.09 -4.60
CA ALA A 95 4.65 -19.64 -3.24
C ALA A 95 5.88 -20.53 -2.97
N SER A 96 6.29 -21.34 -3.94
CA SER A 96 7.47 -22.19 -3.80
C SER A 96 8.79 -21.40 -3.76
N ILE A 97 8.84 -20.22 -4.37
CA ILE A 97 9.98 -19.29 -4.29
C ILE A 97 10.00 -18.64 -2.90
N PHE A 98 8.85 -18.18 -2.40
CA PHE A 98 8.76 -17.58 -1.06
C PHE A 98 9.12 -18.57 0.06
N GLY A 99 8.83 -19.86 -0.10
CA GLY A 99 9.26 -20.90 0.83
C GLY A 99 10.78 -21.10 0.93
N CYS A 100 11.55 -20.55 -0.01
CA CYS A 100 13.01 -20.56 0.02
C CYS A 100 13.61 -19.33 0.72
N LEU A 101 12.82 -18.29 0.97
CA LEU A 101 13.26 -17.05 1.59
C LEU A 101 13.23 -17.17 3.11
N THR A 102 14.11 -16.43 3.78
CA THR A 102 13.92 -16.13 5.21
C THR A 102 12.59 -15.38 5.39
N PRO A 103 11.93 -15.50 6.56
CA PRO A 103 10.66 -14.79 6.80
C PRO A 103 10.77 -13.28 6.53
N GLU A 104 11.87 -12.66 6.95
CA GLU A 104 12.17 -11.24 6.70
C GLU A 104 12.27 -10.93 5.21
N ASN A 105 13.06 -11.68 4.43
CA ASN A 105 13.18 -11.45 3.00
C ASN A 105 11.86 -11.72 2.25
N ALA A 106 11.10 -12.74 2.65
CA ALA A 106 9.78 -13.02 2.10
C ALA A 106 8.85 -11.81 2.28
N LEU A 107 8.83 -11.22 3.48
CA LEU A 107 8.01 -10.03 3.77
C LEU A 107 8.44 -8.83 2.94
N LEU A 108 9.73 -8.53 2.90
CA LEU A 108 10.25 -7.36 2.20
C LEU A 108 10.09 -7.46 0.68
N VAL A 109 10.26 -8.66 0.11
CA VAL A 109 9.93 -8.93 -1.30
C VAL A 109 8.43 -8.73 -1.53
N GLY A 110 7.60 -9.26 -0.65
CA GLY A 110 6.15 -9.06 -0.65
C GLY A 110 5.73 -7.59 -0.67
N VAL A 111 6.29 -6.79 0.24
CA VAL A 111 6.08 -5.34 0.30
C VAL A 111 6.49 -4.68 -1.02
N ALA A 112 7.61 -5.05 -1.61
CA ALA A 112 8.04 -4.49 -2.90
C ALA A 112 7.05 -4.81 -4.03
N PHE A 113 6.42 -5.99 -4.04
CA PHE A 113 5.37 -6.33 -5.00
C PHE A 113 4.09 -5.52 -4.78
N LEU A 114 3.64 -5.41 -3.52
CA LEU A 114 2.48 -4.58 -3.16
C LEU A 114 2.72 -3.09 -3.45
N ASP A 115 3.97 -2.63 -3.36
CA ASP A 115 4.36 -1.28 -3.75
C ASP A 115 4.28 -1.05 -5.24
N ALA A 116 4.86 -1.96 -6.02
CA ALA A 116 4.78 -1.89 -7.47
C ALA A 116 3.35 -2.01 -8.01
N ALA A 117 2.52 -2.86 -7.40
CA ALA A 117 1.11 -3.01 -7.75
C ALA A 117 0.32 -1.71 -7.53
N ALA A 118 0.65 -0.95 -6.48
CA ALA A 118 0.06 0.36 -6.19
C ALA A 118 0.66 1.51 -7.01
N GLY A 119 1.39 1.22 -8.09
CA GLY A 119 2.05 2.23 -8.93
C GLY A 119 3.34 2.82 -8.36
N GLY A 120 3.83 2.28 -7.25
CA GLY A 120 5.01 2.75 -6.51
C GLY A 120 4.69 3.87 -5.51
N ARG A 121 5.28 3.80 -4.33
CA ARG A 121 5.16 4.84 -3.29
C ARG A 121 6.43 5.66 -3.13
N SER A 122 6.35 6.72 -2.33
CA SER A 122 7.48 7.54 -1.88
C SER A 122 8.47 6.70 -1.05
N ASP A 123 9.73 7.14 -1.01
CA ASP A 123 10.78 6.47 -0.24
C ASP A 123 10.43 6.39 1.26
N GLU A 124 9.82 7.45 1.80
CA GLU A 124 9.37 7.52 3.19
C GLU A 124 8.27 6.50 3.48
N SER A 125 7.27 6.42 2.61
CA SER A 125 6.17 5.46 2.76
C SER A 125 6.62 4.02 2.59
N ARG A 126 7.51 3.74 1.64
CA ARG A 126 8.11 2.40 1.51
C ARG A 126 8.86 1.99 2.76
N ALA A 127 9.68 2.89 3.32
CA ALA A 127 10.43 2.60 4.54
C ALA A 127 9.50 2.34 5.74
N CYS A 128 8.44 3.14 5.90
CA CYS A 128 7.45 2.94 6.95
C CYS A 128 6.67 1.63 6.77
N ILE A 129 6.19 1.33 5.55
CA ILE A 129 5.47 0.09 5.25
C ILE A 129 6.36 -1.13 5.48
N ALA A 130 7.65 -1.07 5.15
CA ALA A 130 8.59 -2.15 5.46
C ALA A 130 8.71 -2.37 6.98
N ASP A 131 8.82 -1.31 7.78
CA ASP A 131 8.81 -1.42 9.26
C ASP A 131 7.49 -1.92 9.82
N PHE A 132 6.38 -1.54 9.20
CA PHE A 132 5.05 -2.02 9.55
C PHE A 132 4.92 -3.52 9.26
N ALA A 133 5.30 -3.96 8.06
CA ALA A 133 5.29 -5.35 7.61
C ALA A 133 6.12 -6.28 8.51
N LEU A 134 7.27 -5.82 9.00
CA LEU A 134 8.11 -6.60 9.90
C LEU A 134 7.48 -6.77 11.29
N ARG A 135 6.60 -5.86 11.70
CA ARG A 135 5.83 -5.95 12.96
C ARG A 135 4.53 -6.73 12.80
N HIS A 136 3.95 -6.73 11.60
CA HIS A 136 2.68 -7.36 11.26
C HIS A 136 2.83 -8.29 10.04
N PRO A 137 3.66 -9.35 10.14
CA PRO A 137 3.99 -10.21 9.00
C PRO A 137 2.78 -10.95 8.42
N GLU A 138 1.85 -11.35 9.28
CA GLU A 138 0.61 -12.02 8.92
C GLU A 138 -0.22 -11.22 7.91
N PHE A 139 -0.28 -9.90 8.05
CA PHE A 139 -1.04 -9.03 7.15
C PHE A 139 -0.48 -9.05 5.72
N ILE A 140 0.85 -9.00 5.60
CA ILE A 140 1.51 -9.05 4.30
C ILE A 140 1.34 -10.43 3.66
N TYR A 141 1.49 -11.51 4.43
CA TYR A 141 1.28 -12.85 3.90
C TYR A 141 -0.16 -13.08 3.44
N ALA A 142 -1.14 -12.58 4.20
CA ALA A 142 -2.55 -12.60 3.82
C ALA A 142 -2.76 -11.89 2.47
N ARG A 143 -2.20 -10.68 2.33
CA ARG A 143 -2.29 -9.87 1.10
C ARG A 143 -1.58 -10.48 -0.11
N LEU A 144 -0.61 -11.35 0.09
CA LEU A 144 0.06 -12.10 -0.98
C LEU A 144 -0.68 -13.40 -1.35
N GLY A 145 -1.84 -13.67 -0.71
CA GLY A 145 -2.62 -14.88 -0.94
C GLY A 145 -2.00 -16.13 -0.31
N PHE A 146 -1.09 -15.99 0.65
CA PHE A 146 -0.59 -17.15 1.39
C PHE A 146 -1.62 -17.63 2.41
N GLU A 147 -1.81 -18.95 2.46
CA GLU A 147 -2.59 -19.58 3.52
C GLU A 147 -1.93 -19.30 4.87
N LEU A 148 -2.60 -18.51 5.70
CA LEU A 148 -2.22 -18.35 7.09
C LEU A 148 -2.58 -19.63 7.87
N PRO A 149 -1.88 -19.94 8.97
CA PRO A 149 -2.29 -21.01 9.87
C PRO A 149 -3.76 -20.84 10.28
N GLU A 150 -4.55 -21.92 10.36
CA GLU A 150 -5.98 -21.87 10.76
C GLU A 150 -6.22 -21.17 12.11
N THR A 151 -5.18 -21.02 12.92
CA THR A 151 -5.21 -20.33 14.21
C THR A 151 -5.06 -18.81 14.10
N THR A 152 -4.69 -18.29 12.94
CA THR A 152 -4.56 -16.85 12.70
C THR A 152 -5.93 -16.31 12.32
N THR A 153 -6.69 -15.94 13.35
CA THR A 153 -7.87 -15.09 13.19
C THR A 153 -7.47 -13.69 13.59
N PHE A 154 -7.59 -12.74 12.69
CA PHE A 154 -7.59 -11.35 13.08
C PHE A 154 -8.93 -11.07 13.76
N ASP A 155 -8.91 -10.52 14.97
CA ASP A 155 -10.12 -9.90 15.48
C ASP A 155 -10.36 -8.58 14.73
N GLY A 156 -11.62 -8.14 14.65
CA GLY A 156 -11.96 -6.94 13.86
C GLY A 156 -11.24 -5.68 14.33
N GLU A 157 -10.89 -5.59 15.62
CA GLU A 157 -10.14 -4.47 16.18
C GLU A 157 -8.68 -4.48 15.72
N GLU A 158 -8.02 -5.64 15.74
CA GLU A 158 -6.67 -5.86 15.23
C GLU A 158 -6.62 -5.62 13.72
N THR A 159 -7.58 -6.13 12.94
CA THR A 159 -7.67 -5.86 11.49
C THR A 159 -7.75 -4.37 11.23
N ARG A 160 -8.60 -3.65 11.97
CA ARG A 160 -8.72 -2.20 11.83
C ARG A 160 -7.41 -1.49 12.15
N ASP A 161 -6.80 -1.80 13.28
CA ASP A 161 -5.57 -1.15 13.72
C ASP A 161 -4.40 -1.43 12.77
N VAL A 162 -4.35 -2.64 12.20
CA VAL A 162 -3.38 -3.03 11.18
C VAL A 162 -3.62 -2.27 9.87
N LEU A 163 -4.87 -2.21 9.40
CA LEU A 163 -5.21 -1.46 8.19
C LEU A 163 -4.87 0.03 8.35
N VAL A 164 -5.32 0.66 9.44
CA VAL A 164 -5.03 2.07 9.74
C VAL A 164 -3.53 2.31 9.85
N GLY A 165 -2.79 1.43 10.55
CA GLY A 165 -1.35 1.52 10.69
C GLY A 165 -0.60 1.41 9.36
N PHE A 166 -1.08 0.58 8.43
CA PHE A 166 -0.55 0.49 7.07
C PHE A 166 -0.81 1.78 6.28
N TYR A 167 -2.03 2.34 6.36
CA TYR A 167 -2.35 3.60 5.69
C TYR A 167 -1.60 4.78 6.30
N ASP A 168 -1.35 4.80 7.61
CA ASP A 168 -0.59 5.87 8.27
C ASP A 168 0.86 5.99 7.81
N CYS A 169 1.40 4.96 7.16
CA CYS A 169 2.67 5.04 6.47
C CYS A 169 2.63 5.81 5.14
N MET A 170 1.45 6.09 4.61
CA MET A 170 1.27 6.76 3.31
C MET A 170 1.11 8.26 3.45
N THR A 171 1.60 9.01 2.46
CA THR A 171 1.25 10.43 2.28
C THR A 171 -0.24 10.57 1.97
N GLU A 172 -0.79 11.77 2.15
CA GLU A 172 -2.21 12.05 1.86
C GLU A 172 -2.60 11.67 0.43
N ASN A 173 -1.73 11.97 -0.55
CA ASN A 173 -1.97 11.63 -1.95
C ASN A 173 -1.97 10.10 -2.18
N GLU A 174 -1.06 9.37 -1.55
CA GLU A 174 -1.00 7.90 -1.66
C GLU A 174 -2.18 7.23 -0.96
N LYS A 175 -2.61 7.74 0.20
CA LYS A 175 -3.86 7.30 0.87
C LYS A 175 -5.04 7.44 -0.09
N ALA A 176 -5.11 8.57 -0.80
CA ALA A 176 -6.20 8.86 -1.72
C ALA A 176 -6.21 7.96 -2.96
N VAL A 177 -5.03 7.70 -3.56
CA VAL A 177 -4.88 6.73 -4.65
C VAL A 177 -5.26 5.32 -4.19
N ALA A 178 -4.72 4.87 -3.06
CA ALA A 178 -5.00 3.53 -2.53
C ALA A 178 -6.49 3.32 -2.21
N LEU A 179 -7.18 4.38 -1.78
CA LEU A 179 -8.63 4.32 -1.54
C LEU A 179 -9.43 4.23 -2.85
N ILE A 180 -9.04 4.94 -3.92
CA ILE A 180 -9.66 4.76 -5.24
C ILE A 180 -9.49 3.34 -5.72
N GLU A 181 -8.27 2.80 -5.63
CA GLU A 181 -7.99 1.44 -6.02
C GLU A 181 -8.87 0.45 -5.24
N LEU A 182 -8.97 0.64 -3.93
CA LEU A 182 -9.84 -0.16 -3.07
C LEU A 182 -11.30 -0.08 -3.51
N TYR A 183 -11.87 1.12 -3.64
CA TYR A 183 -13.27 1.28 -4.00
C TYR A 183 -13.56 0.81 -5.43
N THR A 184 -12.67 1.03 -6.38
CA THR A 184 -12.80 0.53 -7.76
C THR A 184 -12.79 -0.99 -7.78
N SER A 185 -11.93 -1.59 -6.97
CA SER A 185 -11.81 -3.02 -6.83
C SER A 185 -13.07 -3.64 -6.20
N ILE A 186 -13.57 -3.02 -5.12
CA ILE A 186 -14.87 -3.36 -4.51
C ILE A 186 -15.98 -3.24 -5.55
N ASP A 187 -16.06 -2.13 -6.28
CA ASP A 187 -17.09 -1.87 -7.28
C ASP A 187 -17.11 -2.95 -8.39
N ASN A 188 -15.94 -3.42 -8.83
CA ASN A 188 -15.83 -4.51 -9.81
C ASN A 188 -16.31 -5.86 -9.28
N LEU A 189 -16.30 -6.07 -7.96
CA LEU A 189 -16.82 -7.27 -7.31
C LEU A 189 -18.32 -7.17 -7.01
N SER A 190 -18.92 -5.97 -7.16
CA SER A 190 -20.31 -5.76 -6.79
C SER A 190 -21.25 -6.64 -7.62
N PRO A 191 -22.21 -7.33 -6.99
CA PRO A 191 -23.28 -7.98 -7.73
C PRO A 191 -24.33 -6.98 -8.24
N LEU A 192 -24.32 -5.75 -7.71
CA LEU A 192 -25.26 -4.70 -8.09
C LEU A 192 -24.87 -4.05 -9.40
N THR A 193 -25.85 -3.41 -10.01
CA THR A 193 -25.74 -2.63 -11.24
C THR A 193 -26.32 -1.25 -11.05
N GLY A 194 -26.09 -0.34 -11.99
CA GLY A 194 -26.75 0.95 -12.00
C GLY A 194 -28.27 0.86 -12.14
N GLN A 195 -28.82 -0.26 -12.64
CA GLN A 195 -30.27 -0.49 -12.60
C GLN A 195 -30.76 -0.61 -11.16
N ASP A 196 -30.05 -1.34 -10.31
CA ASP A 196 -30.40 -1.49 -8.90
C ASP A 196 -30.37 -0.13 -8.18
N LEU A 197 -29.42 0.74 -8.55
CA LEU A 197 -29.41 2.14 -8.10
C LEU A 197 -30.68 2.89 -8.54
N VAL A 198 -31.07 2.80 -9.80
CA VAL A 198 -32.28 3.48 -10.31
C VAL A 198 -33.54 2.98 -9.62
N ASP A 199 -33.61 1.69 -9.29
CA ASP A 199 -34.76 1.08 -8.63
C ASP A 199 -34.91 1.53 -7.15
N LEU A 200 -33.85 2.05 -6.54
CA LEU A 200 -33.89 2.66 -5.20
C LEU A 200 -34.43 4.10 -5.21
N LEU A 201 -34.47 4.75 -6.37
CA LEU A 201 -34.92 6.14 -6.50
C LEU A 201 -36.44 6.25 -6.47
N SER A 202 -36.96 7.38 -5.97
CA SER A 202 -38.37 7.71 -6.20
C SER A 202 -38.65 7.88 -7.70
N GLU A 203 -39.91 7.70 -8.10
CA GLU A 203 -40.32 7.88 -9.51
C GLU A 203 -39.93 9.27 -10.06
N SER A 204 -40.00 10.30 -9.22
CA SER A 204 -39.58 11.67 -9.56
C SER A 204 -38.08 11.80 -9.79
N GLU A 205 -37.25 11.23 -8.91
CA GLU A 205 -35.78 11.28 -9.05
C GLU A 205 -35.33 10.45 -10.25
N ALA A 206 -35.87 9.23 -10.42
CA ALA A 206 -35.58 8.37 -11.56
C ALA A 206 -35.96 9.04 -12.89
N SER A 207 -37.10 9.75 -12.95
CA SER A 207 -37.47 10.54 -14.13
C SER A 207 -36.51 11.69 -14.35
N CYS A 208 -36.14 12.44 -13.32
CA CYS A 208 -35.20 13.55 -13.42
C CYS A 208 -33.84 13.09 -13.95
N VAL A 209 -33.30 11.99 -13.42
CA VAL A 209 -32.02 11.42 -13.89
C VAL A 209 -32.10 11.03 -15.36
N ARG A 210 -33.19 10.35 -15.77
CA ARG A 210 -33.42 9.96 -17.17
C ARG A 210 -33.55 11.15 -18.12
N ASP A 211 -34.17 12.23 -17.68
CA ASP A 211 -34.37 13.43 -18.48
C ASP A 211 -33.10 14.31 -18.53
N THR A 212 -32.24 14.22 -17.51
CA THR A 212 -30.99 15.00 -17.40
C THR A 212 -29.86 14.37 -18.21
N LEU A 213 -29.73 13.04 -18.17
CA LEU A 213 -28.71 12.31 -18.91
C LEU A 213 -29.17 12.06 -20.35
N SER A 214 -28.23 12.06 -21.32
CA SER A 214 -28.56 11.55 -22.65
C SER A 214 -28.91 10.07 -22.62
N GLU A 215 -29.63 9.56 -23.62
CA GLU A 215 -29.99 8.13 -23.71
C GLU A 215 -28.76 7.22 -23.62
N ALA A 216 -27.63 7.64 -24.21
CA ALA A 216 -26.37 6.91 -24.14
C ALA A 216 -25.74 6.94 -22.74
N GLU A 217 -25.75 8.10 -22.06
CA GLU A 217 -25.22 8.23 -20.70
C GLU A 217 -26.08 7.48 -19.68
N TYR A 218 -27.41 7.58 -19.78
CA TYR A 218 -28.33 6.83 -18.93
C TYR A 218 -28.17 5.31 -19.14
N GLY A 219 -28.07 4.86 -20.40
CA GLY A 219 -27.79 3.46 -20.71
C GLY A 219 -26.45 2.96 -20.15
N ALA A 220 -25.41 3.80 -20.22
CA ALA A 220 -24.11 3.49 -19.62
C ALA A 220 -24.17 3.44 -18.09
N MET A 221 -24.89 4.37 -17.46
CA MET A 221 -25.11 4.40 -16.01
C MET A 221 -25.82 3.13 -15.54
N VAL A 222 -26.95 2.77 -16.15
CA VAL A 222 -27.74 1.58 -15.79
C VAL A 222 -26.95 0.28 -15.93
N GLY A 223 -26.10 0.18 -16.95
CA GLY A 223 -25.26 -1.00 -17.19
C GLY A 223 -23.94 -1.03 -16.42
N ALA A 224 -23.61 0.03 -15.67
CA ALA A 224 -22.38 0.12 -14.91
C ALA A 224 -22.51 -0.55 -13.54
N THR A 225 -21.37 -0.81 -12.91
CA THR A 225 -21.27 -1.11 -11.48
C THR A 225 -21.69 0.11 -10.63
N PRO A 226 -22.10 -0.06 -9.37
CA PRO A 226 -22.70 1.01 -8.57
C PRO A 226 -21.89 2.30 -8.52
N LEU A 227 -20.60 2.23 -8.18
CA LEU A 227 -19.76 3.40 -7.98
C LEU A 227 -19.45 4.08 -9.31
N ARG A 228 -19.27 3.29 -10.37
CA ARG A 228 -19.19 3.83 -11.74
C ARG A 228 -20.50 4.47 -12.19
N ALA A 229 -21.65 3.90 -11.85
CA ALA A 229 -22.96 4.49 -12.11
C ALA A 229 -23.12 5.82 -11.36
N ALA A 230 -22.70 5.89 -10.10
CA ALA A 230 -22.66 7.13 -9.34
C ALA A 230 -21.74 8.18 -9.98
N GLY A 231 -20.55 7.78 -10.46
CA GLY A 231 -19.63 8.65 -11.19
C GLY A 231 -20.22 9.18 -12.51
N LEU A 232 -20.89 8.34 -13.29
CA LEU A 232 -21.61 8.74 -14.51
C LEU A 232 -22.82 9.63 -14.20
N GLY A 233 -23.46 9.40 -13.05
CA GLY A 233 -24.62 10.12 -12.55
C GLY A 233 -24.30 11.48 -11.93
N VAL A 234 -23.02 11.89 -11.81
CA VAL A 234 -22.63 13.19 -11.24
C VAL A 234 -23.31 14.36 -11.97
N ASN A 235 -23.50 14.26 -13.28
CA ASN A 235 -24.22 15.25 -14.08
C ASN A 235 -25.72 15.36 -13.73
N ALA A 236 -26.27 14.34 -13.07
CA ALA A 236 -27.63 14.28 -12.55
C ALA A 236 -27.68 14.38 -11.02
N ALA A 237 -26.60 14.80 -10.34
CA ALA A 237 -26.57 14.89 -8.88
C ALA A 237 -27.66 15.82 -8.32
N GLU A 238 -28.05 16.87 -9.06
CA GLU A 238 -29.14 17.77 -8.69
C GLU A 238 -30.52 17.09 -8.67
N CYS A 239 -30.64 15.92 -9.32
CA CYS A 239 -31.87 15.12 -9.31
C CYS A 239 -32.03 14.24 -8.09
N LEU A 240 -30.99 14.05 -7.27
CA LEU A 240 -30.99 13.10 -6.17
C LEU A 240 -31.17 13.82 -4.84
N GLU A 241 -32.11 13.35 -4.03
CA GLU A 241 -32.18 13.76 -2.64
C GLU A 241 -31.03 13.12 -1.84
N LEU A 242 -30.55 13.82 -0.81
CA LEU A 242 -29.45 13.32 0.02
C LEU A 242 -29.77 11.95 0.63
N ASP A 243 -31.02 11.71 1.04
CA ASP A 243 -31.40 10.42 1.62
C ASP A 243 -31.38 9.28 0.59
N SER A 244 -31.60 9.56 -0.71
CA SER A 244 -31.43 8.58 -1.79
C SER A 244 -29.96 8.23 -2.00
N VAL A 245 -29.07 9.23 -1.93
CA VAL A 245 -27.62 9.01 -1.98
C VAL A 245 -27.15 8.18 -0.79
N VAL A 246 -27.66 8.47 0.41
CA VAL A 246 -27.39 7.68 1.62
C VAL A 246 -27.85 6.23 1.45
N ALA A 247 -29.10 6.01 1.04
CA ALA A 247 -29.67 4.68 0.85
C ALA A 247 -28.87 3.87 -0.18
N PHE A 248 -28.45 4.51 -1.27
CA PHE A 248 -27.62 3.88 -2.29
C PHE A 248 -26.28 3.39 -1.74
N LEU A 249 -25.53 4.25 -1.03
CA LEU A 249 -24.21 3.88 -0.55
C LEU A 249 -24.26 2.81 0.54
N LEU A 250 -25.29 2.84 1.38
CA LEU A 250 -25.55 1.79 2.36
C LEU A 250 -25.82 0.46 1.65
N ALA A 251 -26.74 0.44 0.66
CA ALA A 251 -27.02 -0.77 -0.12
C ALA A 251 -25.80 -1.29 -0.87
N ALA A 252 -24.98 -0.39 -1.44
CA ALA A 252 -23.74 -0.76 -2.10
C ALA A 252 -22.70 -1.34 -1.11
N THR A 253 -22.64 -0.83 0.12
CA THR A 253 -21.78 -1.37 1.17
C THR A 253 -22.28 -2.76 1.60
N GLU A 254 -23.58 -2.89 1.86
CA GLU A 254 -24.22 -4.15 2.28
C GLU A 254 -24.05 -5.27 1.25
N ALA A 255 -24.16 -4.93 -0.05
CA ALA A 255 -23.95 -5.89 -1.13
C ALA A 255 -22.52 -6.47 -1.18
N GLN A 256 -21.55 -5.80 -0.56
CA GLN A 256 -20.13 -6.16 -0.60
C GLN A 256 -19.70 -6.92 0.64
N ILE A 257 -20.05 -6.39 1.82
CA ILE A 257 -19.58 -6.92 3.10
C ILE A 257 -20.65 -7.69 3.87
N GLY A 258 -21.87 -7.76 3.34
CA GLY A 258 -23.04 -8.35 3.99
C GLY A 258 -23.90 -7.31 4.71
N ASP A 259 -25.02 -7.76 5.26
CA ASP A 259 -25.98 -6.90 5.96
C ASP A 259 -25.29 -6.10 7.08
N LEU A 260 -25.48 -4.78 7.06
CA LEU A 260 -25.02 -3.89 8.12
C LEU A 260 -26.00 -3.96 9.30
N SER A 261 -25.45 -3.91 10.50
CA SER A 261 -26.22 -3.74 11.72
C SER A 261 -26.88 -2.36 11.76
N ASP A 262 -28.01 -2.23 12.46
CA ASP A 262 -28.72 -0.95 12.62
C ASP A 262 -27.80 0.19 13.08
N GLY A 263 -26.82 -0.14 13.95
CA GLY A 263 -25.85 0.82 14.46
C GLY A 263 -24.87 1.30 13.38
N SER A 264 -24.33 0.37 12.60
CA SER A 264 -23.40 0.68 11.50
C SER A 264 -24.11 1.43 10.37
N THR A 265 -25.33 1.02 10.02
CA THR A 265 -26.19 1.70 9.03
C THR A 265 -26.49 3.13 9.46
N ALA A 266 -26.83 3.36 10.73
CA ALA A 266 -27.07 4.70 11.24
C ALA A 266 -25.79 5.55 11.23
N CYS A 267 -24.66 5.01 11.71
CA CYS A 267 -23.38 5.71 11.74
C CYS A 267 -22.91 6.10 10.33
N ALA A 268 -22.90 5.14 9.40
CA ALA A 268 -22.51 5.37 8.00
C ALA A 268 -23.43 6.38 7.32
N GLY A 269 -24.75 6.29 7.55
CA GLY A 269 -25.71 7.26 7.04
C GLY A 269 -25.45 8.68 7.56
N ASP A 270 -25.14 8.84 8.85
CA ASP A 270 -24.82 10.15 9.43
C ASP A 270 -23.48 10.69 8.91
N PHE A 271 -22.49 9.82 8.71
CA PHE A 271 -21.23 10.19 8.05
C PHE A 271 -21.48 10.74 6.65
N ILE A 272 -22.27 10.04 5.83
CA ILE A 272 -22.61 10.47 4.47
C ILE A 272 -23.34 11.82 4.48
N ARG A 273 -24.31 11.99 5.38
CA ARG A 273 -25.06 13.26 5.49
C ARG A 273 -24.20 14.43 5.91
N SER A 274 -23.18 14.19 6.75
CA SER A 274 -22.25 15.23 7.18
C SER A 274 -21.18 15.56 6.13
N HIS A 275 -20.98 14.69 5.15
CA HIS A 275 -19.98 14.85 4.08
C HIS A 275 -20.54 14.62 2.67
N PRO A 276 -21.62 15.33 2.27
CA PRO A 276 -22.34 15.03 1.03
C PRO A 276 -21.50 15.19 -0.25
N THR A 277 -20.44 16.02 -0.20
CA THR A 277 -19.55 16.25 -1.34
C THR A 277 -18.47 15.18 -1.49
N HIS A 278 -18.10 14.46 -0.42
CA HIS A 278 -16.99 13.50 -0.46
C HIS A 278 -17.27 12.36 -1.44
N ILE A 279 -18.52 11.93 -1.55
CA ILE A 279 -18.92 10.86 -2.44
C ILE A 279 -18.74 11.26 -3.89
N ALA A 280 -19.22 12.44 -4.28
CA ALA A 280 -19.04 12.94 -5.63
C ALA A 280 -17.54 13.09 -5.97
N THR A 281 -16.76 13.58 -5.00
CA THR A 281 -15.30 13.70 -5.11
C THR A 281 -14.61 12.35 -5.31
N ILE A 282 -15.02 11.30 -4.59
CA ILE A 282 -14.44 9.94 -4.71
C ILE A 282 -14.92 9.23 -5.99
N ALA A 283 -16.18 9.41 -6.38
CA ALA A 283 -16.77 8.75 -7.54
C ALA A 283 -16.35 9.37 -8.89
N SER A 284 -16.00 10.67 -8.90
CA SER A 284 -15.62 11.42 -10.11
C SER A 284 -14.41 10.81 -10.85
N PRO A 285 -13.29 10.45 -10.18
CA PRO A 285 -12.17 9.76 -10.82
C PRO A 285 -12.56 8.41 -11.45
N ILE A 286 -13.51 7.68 -10.84
CA ILE A 286 -13.97 6.36 -11.29
C ILE A 286 -14.88 6.49 -12.51
N GLY A 287 -15.68 7.56 -12.57
CA GLY A 287 -16.48 7.95 -13.74
C GLY A 287 -15.65 8.41 -14.95
N GLY A 288 -14.33 8.58 -14.80
CA GLY A 288 -13.43 8.94 -15.89
C GLY A 288 -13.14 10.43 -16.04
N ASP A 289 -13.52 11.26 -15.07
CA ASP A 289 -13.17 12.69 -15.05
C ASP A 289 -12.42 13.08 -13.77
N PRO A 290 -11.11 12.79 -13.67
CA PRO A 290 -10.31 13.14 -12.50
C PRO A 290 -10.07 14.67 -12.36
N ALA A 291 -10.56 15.50 -13.28
CA ALA A 291 -10.30 16.94 -13.28
C ALA A 291 -11.28 17.77 -12.45
N GLN A 292 -12.34 17.17 -11.89
CA GLN A 292 -13.40 17.93 -11.22
C GLN A 292 -13.10 18.30 -9.77
N SER A 293 -12.14 17.63 -9.11
CA SER A 293 -11.76 17.94 -7.73
C SER A 293 -10.32 18.45 -7.66
N SER A 294 -10.06 19.40 -6.75
CA SER A 294 -8.67 19.74 -6.45
C SER A 294 -8.01 18.56 -5.73
N PRO A 295 -6.69 18.34 -5.88
CA PRO A 295 -6.00 17.28 -5.14
C PRO A 295 -6.19 17.38 -3.63
N ALA A 296 -6.37 18.59 -3.08
CA ALA A 296 -6.62 18.79 -1.67
C ALA A 296 -8.02 18.30 -1.25
N ASP A 297 -9.07 18.68 -1.99
CA ASP A 297 -10.43 18.22 -1.71
C ASP A 297 -10.55 16.69 -1.89
N PHE A 298 -9.83 16.17 -2.88
CA PHE A 298 -9.76 14.74 -3.14
C PHE A 298 -9.09 13.99 -1.99
N ASN A 299 -7.93 14.46 -1.53
CA ASN A 299 -7.25 13.87 -0.37
C ASN A 299 -8.09 13.96 0.89
N GLU A 300 -8.75 15.09 1.15
CA GLU A 300 -9.65 15.26 2.29
C GLU A 300 -10.81 14.27 2.25
N ALA A 301 -11.49 14.17 1.10
CA ALA A 301 -12.58 13.23 0.91
C ALA A 301 -12.12 11.78 1.09
N ALA A 302 -10.95 11.43 0.57
CA ALA A 302 -10.41 10.10 0.71
C ALA A 302 -10.01 9.78 2.16
N ILE A 303 -9.35 10.69 2.85
CA ILE A 303 -9.00 10.51 4.27
C ILE A 303 -10.26 10.32 5.11
N ALA A 304 -11.27 11.16 4.91
CA ALA A 304 -12.56 11.02 5.59
C ALA A 304 -13.26 9.70 5.19
N GLY A 305 -13.06 9.20 3.98
CA GLY A 305 -13.58 7.91 3.54
C GLY A 305 -13.11 6.73 4.42
N PHE A 306 -11.94 6.83 5.07
CA PHE A 306 -11.50 5.84 6.05
C PHE A 306 -12.27 5.91 7.37
N ASP A 307 -12.82 7.07 7.74
CA ASP A 307 -13.65 7.20 8.95
C ASP A 307 -14.96 6.42 8.82
N LEU A 308 -15.41 6.13 7.58
CA LEU A 308 -16.55 5.26 7.35
C LEU A 308 -16.30 3.83 7.89
N PHE A 309 -15.06 3.35 7.87
CA PHE A 309 -14.72 2.04 8.44
C PHE A 309 -14.84 2.02 9.97
N ALA A 310 -14.76 3.18 10.64
CA ALA A 310 -15.01 3.26 12.08
C ALA A 310 -16.49 3.04 12.44
N CYS A 311 -17.40 3.10 11.47
CA CYS A 311 -18.80 2.77 11.68
C CYS A 311 -19.07 1.27 11.70
N LEU A 312 -18.15 0.43 11.21
CA LEU A 312 -18.34 -1.01 11.11
C LEU A 312 -18.05 -1.69 12.45
N ASN A 313 -18.85 -2.69 12.81
CA ASN A 313 -18.58 -3.56 13.94
C ASN A 313 -17.59 -4.70 13.56
N GLU A 314 -17.23 -5.54 14.52
CA GLU A 314 -16.24 -6.61 14.33
C GLU A 314 -16.63 -7.60 13.21
N ASP A 315 -17.90 -8.02 13.14
CA ASP A 315 -18.37 -8.98 12.14
C ASP A 315 -18.37 -8.37 10.72
N GLU A 316 -18.74 -7.10 10.61
CA GLU A 316 -18.74 -6.37 9.33
C GLU A 316 -17.33 -6.05 8.84
N LEU A 317 -16.40 -5.74 9.76
CA LEU A 317 -14.97 -5.58 9.45
C LEU A 317 -14.37 -6.90 8.95
N ALA A 318 -14.77 -8.04 9.53
CA ALA A 318 -14.38 -9.35 9.01
C ALA A 318 -14.94 -9.60 7.61
N GLY A 319 -16.17 -9.14 7.32
CA GLY A 319 -16.74 -9.15 5.96
C GLY A 319 -15.91 -8.32 4.98
N LEU A 320 -15.51 -7.11 5.37
CA LEU A 320 -14.62 -6.24 4.59
C LEU A 320 -13.25 -6.88 4.37
N GLU A 321 -12.70 -7.56 5.37
CA GLU A 321 -11.43 -8.30 5.25
C GLU A 321 -11.54 -9.39 4.17
N GLY A 322 -12.64 -10.14 4.13
CA GLY A 322 -12.90 -11.11 3.07
C GLY A 322 -12.84 -10.49 1.67
N VAL A 323 -13.39 -9.28 1.52
CA VAL A 323 -13.29 -8.51 0.27
C VAL A 323 -11.85 -8.08 0.01
N LEU A 324 -11.16 -7.49 0.99
CA LEU A 324 -9.76 -7.04 0.86
C LEU A 324 -8.80 -8.18 0.49
N MET A 325 -9.06 -9.37 1.01
CA MET A 325 -8.33 -10.60 0.69
C MET A 325 -8.61 -11.07 -0.73
N ALA A 326 -9.88 -11.04 -1.16
CA ALA A 326 -10.26 -11.33 -2.55
C ALA A 326 -9.64 -10.34 -3.55
N LEU A 327 -9.31 -9.12 -3.11
CA LEU A 327 -8.64 -8.11 -3.93
C LEU A 327 -7.10 -8.25 -3.98
N GLY A 328 -6.51 -9.00 -3.04
CA GLY A 328 -5.08 -9.32 -3.05
C GLY A 328 -4.72 -10.58 -3.83
N ALA A 329 -5.71 -11.42 -4.15
CA ALA A 329 -5.58 -12.68 -4.89
C ALA A 329 -5.80 -12.50 -6.40
#